data_AF-A0A7Y8IGB4-F1
#
_entry.id   AF-A0A7Y8IGB4-F1
#
_cell.length_a   1.000
_cell.length_b   1.000
_cell.length_c   1.000
_cell.angle_alpha   90.00
_cell.angle_beta   90.00
_cell.angle_gamma   90.00
#
_symmetry.space_group_name_H-M   'P 1'
#
loop_
_entity.id
_entity.type
_entity.pdbx_description
1 polymer ?
#
loop_
_entity_poly.entity_id
_entity_poly.type
_entity_poly.pdbx_seq_one_letter_code
_entity_poly.pdbx_strand_id
1 'polypeptide(L)' 'MATIGDKYKNILTDKVYKVKNLKGIFVLLETEDGKTQVLTEQGNLNLFYEKVEEEDPPQDLPPSLMAHLQNHKNL' A
#
# COMPACT_ATOMS: atom_id res chain seq x y z
N MET A 1 3.36 -6.41 -10.91
CA MET A 1 3.37 -7.76 -10.29
C MET A 1 3.54 -7.57 -8.79
N ALA A 2 2.88 -8.40 -7.97
CA ALA A 2 2.98 -8.29 -6.52
C ALA A 2 4.34 -8.78 -6.00
N THR A 3 4.87 -8.10 -5.00
CA THR A 3 6.13 -8.45 -4.32
C THR A 3 5.87 -8.77 -2.84
N ILE A 4 6.68 -9.65 -2.25
CA ILE A 4 6.61 -9.92 -0.81
C ILE A 4 6.79 -8.61 -0.06
N GLY A 5 5.88 -8.33 0.87
CA GLY A 5 5.87 -7.09 1.62
C GLY A 5 4.87 -6.04 1.12
N ASP A 6 4.45 -6.10 -0.14
CA ASP A 6 3.41 -5.22 -0.68
C ASP A 6 2.15 -5.26 0.18
N LYS A 7 1.51 -4.12 0.36
CA LYS A 7 0.20 -4.02 1.00
C LYS A 7 -0.89 -3.86 -0.07
N TYR A 8 -1.98 -4.58 0.12
CA TYR A 8 -3.16 -4.55 -0.74
C TYR A 8 -4.40 -4.38 0.11
N LYS A 9 -5.23 -3.41 -0.24
CA LYS A 9 -6.53 -3.15 0.40
C LYS A 9 -7.61 -3.84 -0.41
N ASN A 10 -8.43 -4.67 0.24
CA ASN A 10 -9.57 -5.30 -0.41
C ASN A 10 -10.70 -4.28 -0.62
N ILE A 11 -11.19 -4.14 -1.85
CA ILE A 11 -12.19 -3.12 -2.21
C ILE A 11 -13.59 -3.39 -1.67
N LEU A 12 -13.88 -4.63 -1.25
CA LEU A 12 -15.20 -5.03 -0.74
C LEU A 12 -15.32 -4.90 0.78
N THR A 13 -14.20 -5.05 1.50
CA THR A 13 -14.19 -5.17 2.97
C THR A 13 -13.34 -4.10 3.65
N ASP A 14 -12.67 -3.24 2.89
CA ASP A 14 -11.68 -2.26 3.34
C ASP A 14 -10.49 -2.83 4.13
N LYS A 15 -10.37 -4.17 4.25
CA LYS A 15 -9.28 -4.81 4.98
C LYS A 15 -7.97 -4.70 4.21
N VAL A 16 -6.91 -4.34 4.91
CA VAL A 16 -5.55 -4.31 4.38
C VAL A 16 -4.84 -5.61 4.70
N TYR A 17 -4.19 -6.16 3.68
CA TYR A 17 -3.39 -7.37 3.75
C TYR A 17 -1.99 -7.09 3.24
N LYS A 18 -1.01 -7.81 3.78
CA LYS A 18 0.38 -7.82 3.34
C LYS A 18 0.68 -9.11 2.58
N VAL A 19 1.41 -9.01 1.47
CA VAL A 19 1.91 -10.19 0.75
C VAL A 19 2.96 -10.88 1.64
N LYS A 20 2.61 -12.05 2.15
CA LYS A 20 3.46 -12.88 3.00
C LYS A 20 4.36 -13.81 2.19
N ASN A 21 3.82 -14.40 1.13
CA ASN A 21 4.51 -15.38 0.31
C ASN A 21 4.00 -15.35 -1.14
N LEU A 22 4.87 -15.78 -2.06
CA LEU A 22 4.59 -15.92 -3.48
C LEU A 22 5.05 -17.31 -3.93
N LYS A 23 4.19 -18.05 -4.63
CA LYS A 23 4.56 -19.36 -5.19
C LYS A 23 3.92 -19.57 -6.55
N GLY A 24 4.71 -19.39 -7.60
CA GLY A 24 4.19 -19.40 -8.97
C GLY A 24 3.17 -18.29 -9.17
N ILE A 25 1.96 -18.65 -9.61
CA ILE A 25 0.85 -17.71 -9.79
C ILE A 25 0.10 -17.37 -8.51
N PHE A 26 0.42 -18.03 -7.39
CA PHE A 26 -0.29 -17.82 -6.12
C PHE A 26 0.40 -16.79 -5.23
N VAL A 27 -0.43 -16.05 -4.50
CA VAL A 27 -0.10 -15.05 -3.49
C VAL A 27 -0.77 -15.46 -2.17
N LEU A 28 0.01 -15.47 -1.10
CA LEU A 28 -0.52 -15.54 0.26
C LEU A 28 -0.56 -14.12 0.85
N LEU A 29 -1.77 -13.64 1.12
CA LEU A 29 -2.06 -12.40 1.81
C LEU A 29 -2.28 -12.68 3.31
N GLU A 30 -1.76 -11.82 4.18
CA GLU A 30 -1.90 -11.93 5.63
C GLU A 30 -2.30 -10.57 6.22
N THR A 31 -3.26 -10.54 7.15
CA THR A 31 -3.61 -9.30 7.87
C THR A 31 -2.46 -8.87 8.78
N GLU A 32 -2.37 -7.58 9.14
CA GLU A 32 -1.28 -7.07 9.97
C GLU A 32 -1.19 -7.75 11.35
N ASP A 33 -2.32 -8.19 11.90
CA ASP A 33 -2.38 -8.94 13.16
C ASP A 33 -2.02 -10.43 13.03
N GLY A 34 -1.75 -10.91 11.81
CA GLY A 34 -1.42 -12.30 11.50
C GLY A 34 -2.57 -13.30 11.69
N LYS A 35 -3.79 -12.84 12.01
CA LYS A 35 -4.91 -13.75 12.35
C LYS A 35 -5.64 -14.29 11.12
N THR A 36 -5.56 -13.58 10.01
CA THR A 36 -6.26 -13.95 8.77
C THR A 36 -5.25 -14.12 7.66
N GLN A 37 -5.34 -15.26 6.96
CA GLN A 37 -4.59 -15.51 5.73
C GLN A 37 -5.55 -15.81 4.58
N VAL A 38 -5.22 -15.31 3.40
CA VAL A 38 -5.99 -15.52 2.17
C VAL A 38 -5.02 -15.97 1.09
N LEU A 39 -5.30 -17.13 0.51
CA LEU A 39 -4.59 -17.62 -0.67
C LEU A 39 -5.39 -17.22 -1.91
N THR A 40 -4.74 -16.54 -2.85
CA THR A 40 -5.35 -16.12 -4.11
C THR A 40 -4.35 -16.19 -5.26
N GLU A 41 -4.84 -16.08 -6.49
CA GLU A 41 -3.99 -15.94 -7.67
C GLU A 41 -3.58 -14.47 -7.87
N GLN A 42 -2.38 -14.25 -8.41
CA GLN A 42 -1.88 -12.92 -8.73
C GLN A 42 -2.83 -12.15 -9.67
N GLY A 43 -3.47 -12.83 -10.61
CA GLY A 43 -4.44 -12.21 -11.52
C GLY A 43 -5.68 -11.64 -10.81
N ASN A 44 -6.04 -12.22 -9.65
CA ASN A 44 -7.20 -11.79 -8.87
C ASN A 44 -6.91 -10.55 -8.01
N LEU A 45 -5.64 -10.20 -7.79
CA LEU A 45 -5.29 -9.01 -7.01
C LEU A 45 -5.93 -7.76 -7.62
N ASN A 46 -5.81 -7.57 -8.93
CA ASN A 46 -6.36 -6.41 -9.62
C ASN A 46 -7.90 -6.42 -9.72
N LEU A 47 -8.56 -7.55 -9.40
CA LEU A 47 -10.02 -7.67 -9.46
C LEU A 47 -10.68 -7.25 -8.15
N PHE A 48 -10.02 -7.49 -7.02
CA PHE A 48 -10.61 -7.34 -5.69
C PHE A 48 -9.77 -6.49 -4.72
N TYR A 49 -8.59 -6.04 -5.15
CA TYR A 49 -7.66 -5.33 -4.31
C TYR A 49 -7.03 -4.15 -5.02
N GLU A 50 -6.73 -3.12 -4.23
CA GLU A 50 -5.95 -1.95 -4.63
C GLU A 50 -4.60 -2.00 -3.91
N LYS A 51 -3.51 -1.74 -4.64
CA LYS A 51 -2.19 -1.65 -4.03
C LYS A 51 -2.14 -0.39 -3.17
N VAL A 52 -1.75 -0.55 -1.90
CA VAL A 52 -1.50 0.59 -1.01
C VAL A 52 -0.08 1.04 -1.30
N GLU A 53 0.05 2.14 -2.02
CA GLU A 53 1.32 2.84 -2.16
C GLU A 53 1.61 3.52 -0.82
N GLU A 54 2.78 3.26 -0.25
CA GLU A 54 3.29 4.14 0.79
C GLU A 54 3.60 5.45 0.06
N GLU A 55 2.83 6.50 0.35
CA GLU A 55 3.28 7.85 0.03
C GLU A 55 4.63 7.98 0.73
N ASP A 56 5.72 7.94 -0.03
CA ASP A 56 6.99 8.42 0.46
C ASP A 56 6.70 9.79 1.07
N PRO A 57 7.02 10.01 2.37
CA PRO A 57 6.91 11.35 2.91
C PRO A 57 7.68 12.27 1.95
N PRO A 58 7.13 13.42 1.54
CA PRO A 58 7.76 14.24 0.51
C PRO A 58 9.18 14.60 0.95
N GLN A 59 10.17 13.84 0.45
CA GLN A 59 11.51 13.84 1.04
C GLN A 59 12.36 15.00 0.54
N ASP A 60 11.93 15.76 -0.47
CA ASP A 60 12.63 16.95 -0.90
C ASP A 60 11.65 17.94 -1.53
N LEU A 61 10.87 18.65 -0.71
CA LEU A 61 10.27 19.90 -1.21
C LEU A 61 11.42 20.89 -1.44
N PRO A 62 11.60 21.44 -2.66
CA PRO A 62 12.62 22.45 -2.90
C PRO A 62 12.44 23.62 -1.91
N PRO A 63 13.53 24.25 -1.45
CA PRO A 63 13.47 25.33 -0.46
C PRO A 63 12.48 26.45 -0.79
N SER A 64 12.23 26.69 -2.08
CA SER A 64 11.24 27.66 -2.57
C SER A 64 9.80 27.35 -2.16
N LEU A 65 9.41 26.08 -2.13
CA LEU A 65 8.07 25.66 -1.71
C LEU A 65 7.92 25.69 -0.19
N MET A 66 8.98 25.37 0.56
CA MET A 66 9.00 25.52 2.02
C MET A 66 8.83 26.99 2.44
N ALA A 67 9.53 27.91 1.78
CA ALA A 67 9.44 29.35 2.05
C ALA A 67 8.05 29.92 1.73
N HIS A 68 7.41 29.44 0.66
CA HIS A 68 6.05 29.86 0.29
C HIS A 68 5.03 29.46 1.37
N LEU A 69 5.13 28.25 1.91
CA LEU A 69 4.21 27.75 2.95
C LEU A 69 4.37 28.47 4.31
N GLN A 70 5.55 28.97 4.64
CA GLN A 70 5.78 29.74 5.87
C GLN A 70 5.15 31.13 5.82
N ASN A 71 5.14 31.79 4.65
CA ASN A 71 4.54 33.11 4.49
C ASN A 71 3.00 33.10 4.60
N HIS A 72 2.35 31.98 4.32
CA HIS A 72 0.89 31.84 4.42
C HIS A 72 0.39 31.43 5.82
N LYS A 73 1.29 31.13 6.78
CA LYS A 73 0.92 30.80 8.18
C LYS A 73 0.95 31.98 9.14
N ASN A 74 1.45 33.15 8.71
CA ASN A 74 1.58 34.35 9.53
C ASN A 74 0.58 35.47 9.17
N LEU A 75 -0.58 35.11 8.63
CA LEU A 75 -1.72 36.00 8.39
C LEU A 75 -2.94 35.54 9.19
#